data_AF-U1N9U8-F1
#
_entry.id   AF-U1N9U8-F1
#
_cell.length_a   1.000
_cell.length_b   1.000
_cell.length_c   1.000
_cell.angle_alpha   90.00
_cell.angle_beta   90.00
_cell.angle_gamma   90.00
#
_symmetry.space_group_name_H-M   'P 1'
#
loop_
_entity.id
_entity.type
_entity.pdbx_description
1 polymer ?
#
loop_
_entity_poly.entity_id
_entity_poly.type
_entity_poly.pdbx_seq_one_letter_code
_entity_poly.pdbx_strand_id
1 'polypeptide(L)' 'MWEVLVRAFGYTVAARYLDNSEEVVRERYSHIEASELGDVVTEALEEIDNLA' A
#
# COMPACT_ATOMS: atom_id res chain seq x y z
N MET A 1 7.46 -11.99 -2.28
CA MET A 1 8.67 -11.30 -2.81
C MET A 1 8.30 -10.00 -3.52
N TRP A 2 7.36 -10.01 -4.48
CA TRP A 2 6.96 -8.81 -5.22
C TRP A 2 6.16 -7.78 -4.41
N GLU A 3 5.32 -8.21 -3.45
CA GLU A 3 4.64 -7.30 -2.50
C GLU A 3 5.63 -6.42 -1.72
N VAL A 4 6.79 -6.97 -1.35
CA VAL A 4 7.83 -6.24 -0.61
C VAL A 4 8.37 -5.10 -1.47
N LEU A 5 8.52 -5.30 -2.79
CA LEU A 5 8.93 -4.23 -3.70
C LEU A 5 7.85 -3.15 -3.84
N VAL A 6 6.57 -3.52 -3.90
CA VAL A 6 5.46 -2.56 -3.99
C VAL A 6 5.34 -1.73 -2.72
N ARG A 7 5.47 -2.35 -1.53
CA ARG A 7 5.50 -1.62 -0.25
C ARG A 7 6.73 -0.73 -0.08
N ALA A 8 7.91 -1.19 -0.54
CA ALA A 8 9.15 -0.44 -0.35
C ALA A 8 9.31 0.73 -1.33
N PHE A 9 8.82 0.60 -2.57
CA PHE A 9 9.12 1.55 -3.64
C PHE A 9 7.87 2.10 -4.36
N GLY A 10 6.68 1.60 -4.04
CA GLY A 10 5.42 1.97 -4.71
C GLY A 10 5.21 1.30 -6.07
N TYR A 11 3.99 1.42 -6.60
CA TYR A 11 3.55 0.75 -7.83
C TYR A 11 4.39 1.09 -9.07
N THR A 12 4.70 2.37 -9.30
CA THR A 12 5.43 2.82 -10.50
C THR A 12 6.85 2.27 -10.56
N VAL A 13 7.58 2.28 -9.44
CA VAL A 13 8.97 1.80 -9.39
C VAL A 13 8.99 0.27 -9.40
N ALA A 14 8.09 -0.37 -8.65
CA ALA A 14 7.94 -1.83 -8.68
C ALA A 14 7.64 -2.33 -10.10
N ALA A 15 6.76 -1.66 -10.86
CA ALA A 15 6.43 -2.02 -12.24
C ALA A 15 7.66 -2.13 -13.17
N ARG A 16 8.64 -1.23 -13.02
CA ARG A 16 9.91 -1.30 -13.76
C ARG A 16 10.74 -2.53 -13.38
N TYR A 17 10.82 -2.87 -12.09
CA TYR A 17 11.53 -4.06 -11.63
C TYR A 17 10.84 -5.37 -12.03
N LEU A 18 9.52 -5.32 -12.19
CA LEU A 18 8.67 -6.45 -12.58
C LEU A 18 8.59 -6.67 -14.09
N ASP A 19 9.16 -5.78 -14.89
CA ASP A 19 8.95 -5.72 -16.35
C ASP A 19 7.45 -5.78 -16.71
N ASN A 20 6.65 -4.98 -15.99
CA ASN A 20 5.20 -4.91 -16.15
C ASN A 20 4.73 -3.46 -16.22
N SER A 21 3.52 -3.26 -16.73
CA SER A 21 2.85 -1.96 -16.66
C SER A 21 2.40 -1.64 -15.23
N GLU A 22 2.47 -0.37 -14.84
CA GLU A 22 1.99 0.07 -13.53
C GLU A 22 0.52 -0.32 -13.29
N GLU A 23 -0.33 -0.21 -14.32
CA GLU A 23 -1.73 -0.60 -14.25
C GLU A 23 -1.91 -2.06 -13.81
N VAL A 24 -1.12 -2.97 -14.38
CA VAL A 24 -1.14 -4.41 -14.07
C VAL A 24 -0.65 -4.68 -12.64
N VAL A 25 0.35 -3.93 -12.18
CA VAL A 25 0.88 -4.05 -10.82
C VAL A 25 -0.11 -3.48 -9.80
N ARG A 26 -0.75 -2.36 -10.13
CA ARG A 26 -1.77 -1.72 -9.28
C ARG A 26 -3.01 -2.60 -9.16
N GLU A 27 -3.47 -3.21 -10.24
CA GLU A 27 -4.58 -4.16 -10.19
C GLU A 27 -4.24 -5.34 -9.26
N ARG A 28 -3.09 -6.00 -9.49
CA ARG A 28 -2.67 -7.20 -8.74
C ARG A 28 -2.34 -6.95 -7.27
N TYR A 29 -1.88 -5.75 -6.91
CA TYR A 29 -1.42 -5.43 -5.56
C TYR A 29 -2.25 -4.33 -4.88
N SER A 30 -3.43 -4.00 -5.41
CA SER A 30 -4.35 -2.98 -4.88
C SER A 30 -4.71 -3.17 -3.41
N HIS A 31 -4.68 -4.41 -2.91
CA HIS A 31 -4.94 -4.73 -1.49
C HIS A 31 -3.89 -4.13 -0.54
N ILE A 32 -2.70 -3.79 -1.03
CA ILE A 32 -1.66 -3.13 -0.22
C ILE A 32 -2.13 -1.74 0.20
N GLU A 33 -2.66 -0.96 -0.75
CA GLU A 33 -3.17 0.40 -0.49
C GLU A 33 -4.40 0.36 0.42
N ALA A 34 -5.28 -0.63 0.24
CA ALA A 34 -6.42 -0.84 1.12
C ALA A 34 -5.99 -1.20 2.57
N SER A 35 -4.95 -2.02 2.72
CA SER A 35 -4.40 -2.38 4.04
C SER A 35 -3.77 -1.16 4.72
N GLU A 36 -2.96 -0.39 4.00
CA GLU A 36 -2.27 0.79 4.56
C GLU A 36 -3.27 1.88 4.96
N LEU A 37 -4.32 2.11 4.17
CA LEU A 37 -5.41 3.01 4.55
C LEU A 37 -6.16 2.53 5.79
N GLY A 38 -6.37 1.22 5.93
CA GLY A 38 -6.96 0.63 7.13
C GLY A 38 -6.13 0.91 8.38
N ASP A 39 -4.82 0.68 8.30
CA ASP A 39 -3.90 0.91 9.42
C ASP A 39 -3.87 2.39 9.84
N VAL A 40 -3.81 3.32 8.88
CA VAL A 40 -3.86 4.78 9.14
C VAL A 40 -5.18 5.19 9.80
N VAL A 41 -6.30 4.62 9.35
CA VAL A 41 -7.62 4.89 9.96
C VAL A 41 -7.67 4.37 11.39
N THR A 42 -7.16 3.17 11.65
CA THR A 42 -7.09 2.62 13.00
C THR A 42 -6.25 3.51 13.92
N GLU A 43 -5.05 3.93 13.49
CA GLU A 43 -4.19 4.82 14.27
C GLU A 43 -4.89 6.17 14.57
N ALA A 44 -5.57 6.75 13.59
CA ALA A 44 -6.31 8.01 13.77
C ALA A 44 -7.50 7.86 14.74
N LEU A 45 -8.20 6.72 14.72
CA LEU A 45 -9.28 6.44 15.68
C LEU A 45 -8.73 6.26 17.10
N GLU A 46 -7.59 5.58 17.26
CA GLU A 46 -6.92 5.44 18.55
C GLU A 46 -6.46 6.80 19.11
N GLU A 47 -5.96 7.71 18.27
CA GLU A 47 -5.60 9.06 18.71
C GLU A 47 -6.82 9.85 19.22
N ILE A 48 -7.97 9.72 18.55
CA ILE A 48 -9.23 10.37 18.96
C ILE A 48 -9.74 9.79 20.28
N ASP A 49 -9.74 8.46 20.45
CA ASP A 49 -10.20 7.81 21.69
C ASP A 49 -9.31 8.16 22.90
N ASN A 50 -8.01 8.44 22.69
CA ASN A 50 -7.10 8.86 23.75
C ASN A 50 -7.22 10.35 24.13
N LEU A 51 -7.92 11.16 23.33
CA LEU A 51 -8.15 12.59 23.57
C LEU A 51 -9.47 12.88 24.32
N ALA A 52 -10.34 11.88 24.51
CA ALA A 52 -11.65 11.98 25.17
C ALA A 52 -11.61 11.56 26.64
#